data_AF-A0A8T7D8P7-F1
#
_entry.id   AF-A0A8T7D8P7-F1
#
_cell.length_a   1.000
_cell.length_b   1.000
_cell.length_c   1.000
_cell.angle_alpha   90.00
_cell.angle_beta   90.00
_cell.angle_gamma   90.00
#
_symmetry.space_group_name_H-M   'P 1'
#
loop_
_entity.id
_entity.type
_entity.pdbx_description
1 polymer ?
#
loop_
_entity_poly.entity_id
_entity_poly.type
_entity_poly.pdbx_seq_one_letter_code
_entity_poly.pdbx_strand_id
1 'polypeptide(L)'
;MSNAPQPPHNHFEERLRGKFSGILRWADLDTLWERILAEPEGWYLYETREDPPEHIVDSAGLRDIIHSIDRVLREKHKHDYCGIVYADDPAEPGMVKIYDPENLGVVCGPGGERILPRWILSRERPERLRSGHATQNTGNSVLWGNNTWWRRIFS
;
A
#
# COMPACT_ATOMS: atom_id res chain seq x y z
N MET A 1 -24.14 -9.15 -33.05
CA MET A 1 -22.92 -9.41 -32.27
C MET A 1 -22.57 -8.12 -31.55
N SER A 2 -22.92 -8.00 -30.28
CA SER A 2 -22.69 -6.78 -29.49
C SER A 2 -21.20 -6.62 -29.21
N ASN A 3 -20.56 -5.64 -29.84
CA ASN A 3 -19.18 -5.27 -29.54
C ASN A 3 -19.20 -4.38 -28.30
N ALA A 4 -19.24 -5.01 -27.11
CA ALA A 4 -19.09 -4.26 -25.87
C ALA A 4 -17.67 -3.68 -25.85
N PRO A 5 -17.50 -2.36 -25.62
CA PRO A 5 -16.17 -1.78 -25.47
C PRO A 5 -15.45 -2.55 -24.36
N GLN A 6 -14.28 -3.10 -24.69
CA GLN A 6 -13.43 -3.71 -23.68
C GLN A 6 -13.12 -2.63 -22.65
N PRO A 7 -13.27 -2.93 -21.34
CA PRO A 7 -12.95 -1.95 -20.34
C PRO A 7 -11.49 -1.49 -20.50
N PRO A 8 -11.19 -0.21 -20.24
CA PRO A 8 -9.83 0.31 -20.38
C PRO A 8 -8.86 -0.56 -19.57
N HIS A 9 -7.74 -0.88 -20.20
CA HIS A 9 -6.66 -1.70 -19.66
C HIS A 9 -5.96 -0.93 -18.53
N ASN A 10 -6.16 -1.35 -17.28
CA ASN A 10 -5.55 -0.71 -16.12
C ASN A 10 -4.17 -1.34 -15.87
N HIS A 11 -3.13 -0.74 -16.45
CA HIS A 11 -1.75 -1.25 -16.37
C HIS A 11 -1.27 -1.33 -14.91
N PHE A 12 -1.65 -0.35 -14.08
CA PHE A 12 -1.29 -0.35 -12.67
C PHE A 12 -1.86 -1.57 -11.93
N GLU A 13 -3.13 -1.92 -12.19
CA GLU A 13 -3.78 -3.08 -11.59
C GLU A 13 -3.17 -4.40 -12.05
N GLU A 14 -2.70 -4.48 -13.30
CA GLU A 14 -1.97 -5.65 -13.80
C GLU A 14 -0.61 -5.82 -13.12
N ARG A 15 0.15 -4.72 -13.01
CA ARG A 15 1.41 -4.72 -12.24
C ARG A 15 1.16 -5.12 -10.80
N LEU A 16 0.09 -4.60 -10.18
CA LEU A 16 -0.32 -4.97 -8.83
C LEU A 16 -0.71 -6.46 -8.71
N ARG A 17 -1.18 -7.12 -9.78
CA ARG A 17 -1.45 -8.57 -9.82
C ARG A 17 -0.23 -9.42 -10.13
N GLY A 18 0.89 -8.80 -10.48
CA GLY A 18 2.15 -9.45 -10.80
C GLY A 18 2.80 -10.17 -9.62
N LYS A 19 4.05 -10.61 -9.83
CA LYS A 19 4.84 -11.32 -8.82
C LYS A 19 5.38 -10.35 -7.79
N PHE A 20 5.23 -10.68 -6.51
CA PHE A 20 5.81 -9.96 -5.40
C PHE A 20 6.48 -10.92 -4.43
N SER A 21 7.53 -10.44 -3.79
CA SER A 21 8.24 -11.13 -2.71
C SER A 21 7.71 -10.62 -1.37
N GLY A 22 7.30 -11.54 -0.50
CA GLY A 22 6.87 -11.21 0.87
C GLY A 22 8.07 -10.86 1.74
N ILE A 23 7.95 -9.76 2.49
CA ILE A 23 8.94 -9.33 3.48
C ILE A 23 8.59 -10.01 4.80
N LEU A 24 9.26 -11.13 5.09
CA LEU A 24 8.88 -12.00 6.19
C LEU A 24 9.43 -11.53 7.54
N ARG A 25 10.67 -11.03 7.59
CA ARG A 25 11.30 -10.61 8.85
C ARG A 25 11.26 -9.10 9.01
N TRP A 26 11.19 -8.63 10.25
CA TRP A 26 11.28 -7.20 10.56
C TRP A 26 12.58 -6.56 10.07
N ALA A 27 13.72 -7.27 10.15
CA ALA A 27 14.99 -6.77 9.62
C ALA A 27 15.00 -6.64 8.08
N ASP A 28 14.26 -7.50 7.37
CA ASP A 28 14.11 -7.39 5.92
C ASP A 28 13.24 -6.17 5.56
N LEU A 29 12.29 -5.81 6.44
CA LEU A 29 11.48 -4.59 6.31
C LEU A 29 12.34 -3.34 6.51
N ASP A 30 13.22 -3.34 7.52
CA ASP A 30 14.18 -2.25 7.74
C ASP A 30 15.06 -2.05 6.49
N THR A 31 15.57 -3.13 5.92
CA THR A 31 16.37 -3.09 4.69
C THR A 31 15.58 -2.53 3.49
N LEU A 32 14.30 -2.89 3.36
CA LEU A 32 13.43 -2.36 2.31
C LEU A 32 13.23 -0.84 2.48
N TRP A 33 12.97 -0.37 3.70
CA TRP A 33 12.82 1.06 3.99
C TRP A 33 14.08 1.84 3.71
N GLU A 34 15.25 1.33 4.09
CA GLU A 34 16.54 1.95 3.76
C GLU A 34 16.71 2.14 2.24
N ARG A 35 16.36 1.13 1.44
CA ARG A 35 16.43 1.20 -0.02
C ARG A 35 15.50 2.26 -0.60
N ILE A 36 14.25 2.31 -0.14
CA ILE A 36 13.29 3.32 -0.60
C ILE A 36 13.75 4.72 -0.22
N LEU A 37 14.27 4.91 1.00
CA LEU A 37 14.74 6.20 1.49
C LEU A 37 16.07 6.65 0.90
N ALA A 38 16.86 5.73 0.34
CA ALA A 38 18.07 6.05 -0.42
C ALA A 38 17.76 6.67 -1.79
N GLU A 39 16.58 6.38 -2.36
CA GLU A 39 16.10 6.96 -3.61
C GLU A 39 14.68 7.54 -3.44
N PRO A 40 14.55 8.66 -2.71
CA PRO A 40 13.24 9.13 -2.23
C PRO A 40 12.40 9.86 -3.29
N GLU A 41 12.94 10.14 -4.48
CA GLU A 41 12.21 10.84 -5.54
C GLU A 41 11.19 9.96 -6.26
N GLY A 42 10.13 10.54 -6.83
CA GLY A 42 9.28 9.84 -7.80
C GLY A 42 8.32 8.79 -7.22
N TRP A 43 8.09 8.78 -5.90
CA TRP A 43 7.16 7.87 -5.25
C TRP A 43 5.75 8.44 -5.16
N TYR A 44 4.75 7.66 -5.54
CA TYR A 44 3.35 7.88 -5.19
C TYR A 44 2.99 7.03 -3.97
N LEU A 45 2.20 7.60 -3.04
CA LEU A 45 1.53 6.85 -1.98
C LEU A 45 0.04 6.78 -2.29
N TYR A 46 -0.46 5.57 -2.53
CA TYR A 46 -1.88 5.33 -2.76
C TYR A 46 -2.50 4.59 -1.57
N GLU A 47 -3.43 5.23 -0.85
CA GLU A 47 -4.35 4.51 0.03
C GLU A 47 -5.55 4.00 -0.78
N THR A 48 -5.72 2.68 -0.85
CA THR A 48 -6.65 2.04 -1.79
C THR A 48 -8.13 2.30 -1.51
N ARG A 49 -8.45 2.89 -0.36
CA ARG A 49 -9.81 3.33 0.03
C ARG A 49 -10.18 4.70 -0.51
N GLU A 50 -9.19 5.40 -1.06
CA GLU A 50 -9.30 6.79 -1.49
C GLU A 50 -9.11 6.91 -3.01
N ASP A 51 -9.15 8.15 -3.50
CA ASP A 51 -8.83 8.43 -4.89
C ASP A 51 -7.32 8.28 -5.15
N PRO A 52 -6.92 7.77 -6.34
CA PRO A 52 -5.52 7.68 -6.69
C PRO A 52 -4.82 9.04 -6.61
N PRO A 53 -3.60 9.10 -6.05
CA PRO A 53 -2.86 10.36 -5.97
C PRO A 53 -2.54 10.88 -7.38
N GLU A 54 -2.66 12.19 -7.56
CA GLU A 54 -2.26 12.86 -8.81
C GLU A 54 -0.77 13.24 -8.82
N HIS A 55 -0.17 13.36 -7.63
CA HIS A 55 1.19 13.89 -7.45
C HIS A 55 2.03 12.90 -6.66
N ILE A 56 3.34 12.93 -6.93
CA ILE A 56 4.34 12.25 -6.12
C ILE A 56 4.44 12.89 -4.74
N VAL A 57 4.87 12.10 -3.77
CA VAL A 57 5.31 12.56 -2.46
C VAL A 57 6.66 13.24 -2.62
N ASP A 58 6.88 14.37 -1.95
CA ASP A 58 8.21 14.97 -1.89
C ASP A 58 9.17 14.14 -1.01
N SER A 59 10.48 14.26 -1.25
CA SER A 59 11.49 13.43 -0.59
C SER A 59 11.48 13.55 0.94
N ALA A 60 11.11 14.70 1.50
CA ALA A 60 11.01 14.88 2.95
C ALA A 60 9.74 14.21 3.50
N GLY A 61 8.60 14.42 2.84
CA GLY A 61 7.32 13.79 3.18
C GLY A 61 7.39 12.26 3.12
N LEU A 62 8.16 11.68 2.18
CA LEU A 62 8.30 10.23 2.06
C LEU A 62 8.88 9.60 3.33
N ARG A 63 9.90 10.24 3.93
CA ARG A 63 10.50 9.76 5.18
C ARG A 63 9.49 9.72 6.32
N ASP A 64 8.74 10.80 6.50
CA ASP A 64 7.74 10.90 7.56
C ASP A 64 6.62 9.87 7.37
N ILE A 65 6.21 9.65 6.12
CA ILE A 65 5.23 8.63 5.75
C ILE A 65 5.74 7.22 6.08
N ILE A 66 6.97 6.88 5.67
CA ILE A 66 7.53 5.55 5.92
C ILE A 66 7.65 5.28 7.41
N HIS A 67 8.15 6.24 8.20
CA HIS A 67 8.20 6.10 9.66
C HIS A 67 6.81 5.93 10.28
N SER A 68 5.81 6.65 9.76
CA SER A 68 4.43 6.57 10.26
C SER A 68 3.81 5.20 9.97
N ILE A 69 4.00 4.69 8.75
CA ILE A 69 3.56 3.35 8.35
C ILE A 69 4.28 2.30 9.20
N ASP A 70 5.61 2.35 9.28
CA ASP A 70 6.41 1.40 10.06
C ASP A 70 5.95 1.31 11.51
N ARG A 71 5.71 2.46 12.15
CA ARG A 71 5.15 2.52 13.51
C ARG A 71 3.80 1.80 13.59
N VAL A 72 2.88 2.06 12.65
CA VAL A 72 1.58 1.37 12.63
C VAL A 72 1.77 -0.14 12.48
N LEU A 73 2.63 -0.60 11.57
CA LEU A 73 2.88 -2.03 11.36
C LEU A 73 3.42 -2.68 12.64
N ARG A 74 4.43 -2.09 13.29
CA ARG A 74 5.04 -2.65 14.51
C ARG A 74 4.13 -2.58 15.74
N GLU A 75 3.34 -1.52 15.86
CA GLU A 75 2.39 -1.38 16.97
C GLU A 75 1.21 -2.33 16.85
N LYS A 76 0.70 -2.56 15.63
CA LYS A 76 -0.56 -3.26 15.40
C LYS A 76 -0.38 -4.71 14.96
N HIS A 77 0.71 -5.04 14.25
CA HIS A 77 1.04 -6.41 13.90
C HIS A 77 1.77 -7.10 15.05
N LYS A 78 1.02 -7.61 16.02
CA LYS A 78 1.55 -8.28 17.23
C LYS A 78 2.09 -9.69 16.94
N HIS A 79 2.93 -9.81 15.91
CA HIS A 79 3.64 -11.02 15.51
C HIS A 79 5.15 -10.76 15.53
N ASP A 80 5.93 -11.83 15.72
CA ASP A 80 7.41 -11.79 15.69
C ASP A 80 7.99 -11.74 14.26
N TYR A 81 7.11 -11.72 13.26
CA TYR A 81 7.42 -11.59 11.84
C TYR A 81 6.61 -10.44 11.21
N CYS A 82 7.05 -9.92 10.06
CA CYS A 82 6.35 -8.89 9.29
C CYS A 82 5.25 -9.52 8.44
N GLY A 83 5.56 -10.22 7.34
CA GLY A 83 4.60 -11.01 6.55
C GLY A 83 3.44 -10.26 5.90
N ILE A 84 3.37 -8.94 6.04
CA ILE A 84 2.25 -8.08 5.61
C ILE A 84 2.68 -6.99 4.63
N VAL A 85 3.97 -6.99 4.26
CA VAL A 85 4.56 -6.10 3.27
C VAL A 85 5.12 -6.96 2.14
N TYR A 86 4.94 -6.51 0.90
CA TYR A 86 5.39 -7.21 -0.28
C TYR A 86 5.99 -6.21 -1.27
N ALA A 87 7.15 -6.52 -1.85
CA ALA A 87 7.78 -5.72 -2.89
C ALA A 87 7.86 -6.51 -4.21
N ASP A 88 7.76 -5.84 -5.35
CA ASP A 88 7.96 -6.47 -6.66
C ASP A 88 9.39 -6.99 -6.81
N ASP A 89 10.36 -6.14 -6.50
CA ASP A 89 11.76 -6.50 -6.27
C ASP A 89 12.26 -5.88 -4.97
N PRO A 90 12.57 -6.66 -3.91
CA PRO A 90 13.08 -6.11 -2.67
C PRO A 90 14.42 -5.37 -2.82
N ALA A 91 15.26 -5.72 -3.80
CA ALA A 91 16.56 -5.11 -4.04
C ALA A 91 16.47 -3.75 -4.74
N GLU A 92 15.51 -3.62 -5.66
CA GLU A 92 15.25 -2.40 -6.44
C GLU A 92 13.73 -2.16 -6.52
N PRO A 93 13.10 -1.69 -5.42
CA PRO A 93 11.65 -1.64 -5.33
C PRO A 93 11.06 -0.62 -6.30
N GLY A 94 10.15 -1.09 -7.16
CA GLY A 94 9.33 -0.24 -8.03
C GLY A 94 7.88 -0.12 -7.54
N MET A 95 7.41 -1.13 -6.81
CA MET A 95 6.08 -1.17 -6.21
C MET A 95 6.08 -1.98 -4.90
N VAL A 96 5.48 -1.42 -3.85
CA VAL A 96 5.36 -2.05 -2.53
C VAL A 96 3.91 -2.05 -2.07
N LYS A 97 3.41 -3.22 -1.68
CA LYS A 97 2.09 -3.43 -1.09
C LYS A 97 2.22 -3.52 0.41
N ILE A 98 1.36 -2.80 1.13
CA ILE A 98 1.39 -2.73 2.58
C ILE A 98 -0.03 -3.01 3.07
N TYR A 99 -0.21 -4.17 3.71
CA TYR A 99 -1.51 -4.61 4.22
C TYR A 99 -1.76 -4.08 5.64
N ASP A 100 -3.01 -3.78 5.92
CA ASP A 100 -3.42 -3.34 7.26
C ASP A 100 -3.36 -4.52 8.25
N PRO A 101 -2.54 -4.46 9.30
CA PRO A 101 -2.45 -5.53 10.29
C PRO A 101 -3.77 -5.80 11.03
N GLU A 102 -4.68 -4.83 11.10
CA GLU A 102 -5.98 -4.98 11.76
C GLU A 102 -7.04 -5.64 10.85
N ASN A 103 -6.73 -5.88 9.56
CA ASN A 103 -7.69 -6.39 8.57
C ASN A 103 -7.37 -7.81 8.04
N LEU A 104 -6.33 -8.48 8.54
CA LEU A 104 -5.86 -9.76 8.01
C LEU A 104 -6.64 -10.98 8.52
N GLY A 105 -7.41 -10.83 9.60
CA GLY A 105 -8.11 -11.94 10.27
C GLY A 105 -9.36 -12.50 9.57
N VAL A 106 -9.71 -12.03 8.37
CA VAL A 106 -11.05 -12.28 7.76
C VAL A 106 -11.03 -13.28 6.59
N VAL A 107 -9.90 -13.90 6.23
CA VAL A 107 -9.83 -14.76 5.03
C VAL A 107 -9.37 -16.18 5.37
N CYS A 108 -10.27 -16.96 5.98
CA CYS A 108 -10.12 -18.41 6.10
C CYS A 108 -11.19 -19.09 5.23
N GLY A 109 -10.95 -19.17 3.91
CA GLY A 109 -11.84 -19.87 2.99
C GLY A 109 -11.12 -20.29 1.70
N PRO A 110 -11.24 -21.56 1.26
CA PRO A 110 -10.70 -22.00 -0.02
C PRO A 110 -11.53 -21.36 -1.13
N GLY A 111 -11.00 -20.27 -1.70
CA GLY A 111 -11.70 -19.39 -2.65
C GLY A 111 -11.83 -17.93 -2.21
N GLY A 112 -11.22 -17.54 -1.08
CA GLY A 112 -11.39 -16.24 -0.43
C GLY A 112 -11.11 -15.01 -1.30
N GLU A 113 -11.95 -14.00 -1.14
CA GLU A 113 -11.84 -12.68 -1.77
C GLU A 113 -10.49 -12.03 -1.48
N ARG A 114 -9.89 -11.38 -2.49
CA ARG A 114 -8.59 -10.74 -2.34
C ARG A 114 -8.74 -9.43 -1.57
N ILE A 115 -8.22 -9.40 -0.34
CA ILE A 115 -8.03 -8.16 0.40
C ILE A 115 -7.09 -7.25 -0.40
N LEU A 116 -7.47 -5.98 -0.54
CA LEU A 116 -6.59 -4.97 -1.10
C LEU A 116 -5.55 -4.55 -0.05
N PRO A 117 -4.29 -4.29 -0.44
CA PRO A 117 -3.36 -3.60 0.45
C PRO A 117 -3.98 -2.28 0.87
N ARG A 118 -3.72 -1.84 2.10
CA ARG A 118 -4.19 -0.52 2.54
C ARG A 118 -3.41 0.57 1.84
N TRP A 119 -2.09 0.43 1.78
CA TRP A 119 -1.22 1.36 1.09
C TRP A 119 -0.43 0.67 -0.02
N ILE A 120 -0.21 1.40 -1.10
CA ILE A 120 0.70 1.04 -2.18
C ILE A 120 1.69 2.19 -2.36
N LEU A 121 2.98 1.91 -2.22
CA LEU A 121 4.04 2.77 -2.72
C LEU A 121 4.37 2.35 -4.14
N SER A 122 4.45 3.30 -5.07
CA SER A 122 4.69 3.01 -6.49
C SER A 122 5.50 4.10 -7.15
N ARG A 123 6.45 3.72 -8.02
CA ARG A 123 7.13 4.64 -8.95
C ARG A 123 6.27 4.99 -10.16
N GLU A 124 5.29 4.15 -10.49
CA GLU A 124 4.29 4.40 -11.52
C GLU A 124 3.07 5.11 -10.93
N ARG A 125 2.45 6.02 -11.69
CA ARG A 125 1.23 6.71 -11.25
C ARG A 125 0.10 5.69 -11.00
N PRO A 126 -0.49 5.65 -9.80
CA PRO A 126 -1.59 4.75 -9.51
C PRO A 126 -2.85 5.08 -10.31
N GLU A 127 -3.57 4.04 -10.70
CA GLU A 127 -4.91 4.14 -11.28
C GLU A 127 -5.95 3.54 -10.32
N ARG A 128 -7.20 3.98 -10.44
CA ARG A 128 -8.30 3.49 -9.59
C ARG A 128 -8.49 1.99 -9.85
N LEU A 129 -8.34 1.20 -8.79
CA LEU A 129 -8.52 -0.25 -8.85
C LEU A 129 -9.99 -0.59 -9.11
N ARG A 130 -10.26 -1.51 -10.04
CA ARG A 130 -11.63 -1.82 -10.52
C ARG A 130 -12.45 -2.70 -9.55
N SER A 131 -12.14 -2.65 -8.25
CA SER A 131 -12.74 -3.35 -7.10
C SER A 131 -11.93 -4.56 -6.60
N GLY A 132 -11.46 -4.45 -5.36
CA GLY A 132 -11.51 -5.51 -4.36
C GLY A 132 -12.38 -4.99 -3.21
N HIS A 133 -13.08 -5.85 -2.46
CA HIS A 133 -13.84 -5.37 -1.31
C HIS A 133 -12.86 -4.85 -0.24
N ALA A 134 -12.81 -3.54 -0.06
CA ALA A 134 -12.40 -2.99 1.23
C ALA A 134 -13.46 -3.48 2.22
N THR A 135 -13.12 -4.45 3.07
CA THR A 135 -13.95 -4.80 4.21
C THR A 135 -14.23 -3.50 4.96
N GLN A 136 -15.49 -3.08 4.94
CA GLN A 136 -15.96 -1.87 5.57
C GLN A 136 -15.76 -2.06 7.07
N ASN A 137 -14.66 -1.53 7.60
CA ASN A 137 -14.63 -1.18 9.01
C ASN A 137 -14.82 0.33 9.05
N THR A 138 -15.92 0.74 9.67
CA THR A 138 -16.37 2.13 9.85
C THR A 138 -15.43 2.85 10.82
N GLY A 139 -14.17 3.00 10.43
CA GLY A 139 -13.25 4.00 10.94
C GLY A 139 -13.20 5.08 9.88
N ASN A 140 -13.71 6.26 10.19
CA ASN A 140 -13.74 7.43 9.32
C ASN A 140 -12.50 7.49 8.40
N SER A 141 -12.71 7.56 7.09
CA SER A 141 -11.68 7.95 6.13
C SER A 141 -11.12 9.31 6.58
N VAL A 142 -9.82 9.34 6.91
CA VAL A 142 -9.12 10.54 7.43
C VAL A 142 -8.22 11.16 6.37
N LEU A 143 -8.19 10.64 5.15
CA LEU A 143 -7.14 11.04 4.20
C LEU A 143 -7.51 12.20 3.29
N TRP A 144 -8.78 12.36 2.85
CA TRP A 144 -9.11 13.33 1.78
C TRP A 144 -10.30 14.25 2.07
N GLY A 145 -10.41 14.70 3.32
CA GLY A 145 -11.28 15.83 3.68
C GLY A 145 -10.51 16.86 4.51
N ASN A 146 -9.90 17.86 3.86
CA ASN A 146 -9.25 19.07 4.43
C ASN A 146 -8.43 18.93 5.73
N ASN A 147 -8.06 17.73 6.14
CA ASN A 147 -7.48 17.45 7.44
C ASN A 147 -6.21 16.62 7.27
N THR A 148 -5.10 17.28 7.55
CA THR A 148 -3.73 16.77 7.50
C THR A 148 -3.49 15.70 8.58
N TRP A 149 -3.92 14.47 8.34
CA TRP A 149 -3.86 13.36 9.31
C TRP A 149 -2.43 13.01 9.77
N TRP A 150 -1.41 13.18 8.89
CA TRP A 150 0.00 13.01 9.26
C TRP A 150 0.50 14.08 10.26
N ARG A 151 -0.22 15.21 10.45
CA ARG A 151 0.09 16.14 11.56
C ARG A 151 -0.45 15.64 12.90
N ARG A 152 -1.51 14.83 12.89
CA ARG A 152 -2.21 14.34 14.10
C ARG A 152 -1.48 13.20 14.82
N ILE A 153 -0.55 12.54 14.15
CA ILE A 153 0.37 11.56 14.76
C ILE A 153 1.53 12.20 15.54
N PHE A 154 1.72 13.53 15.41
CA PHE A 154 2.71 14.34 16.10
C PHE A 154 2.07 15.33 17.10
N SER A 155 0.82 15.11 17.51
CA SER A 155 0.13 15.86 18.58
C SER A 155 -0.36 14.95 19.68
#